data_AF-A0A1I7II04-F1
#
_entry.id   AF-A0A1I7II04-F1
#
_cell.length_a   1.000
_cell.length_b   1.000
_cell.length_c   1.000
_cell.angle_alpha   90.00
_cell.angle_beta   90.00
_cell.angle_gamma   90.00
#
_symmetry.space_group_name_H-M   'P 1'
#
loop_
_entity.id
_entity.type
_entity.pdbx_description
1 polymer ?
#
loop_
_entity_poly.entity_id
_entity_poly.type
_entity_poly.pdbx_seq_one_letter_code
_entity_poly.pdbx_strand_id
1 'polypeptide(L)'
;MDEQINLQGLNGKEVYEALYDKNLDTKKNVLEYIDKLRVLKKVEEIDYDQMQSVYDFVYESIDKMHESIKPNTIMYLKNELKKQIGKYVFNKEPGKVNHFIEFFKEAYPPNERRKDFTWVLMDINKISDEQILTTLKCINFYMLKGAHLKEDEKKDILREVKRLVRRKNLHNINDVRSLKALNDELGIKIVSKNNEFIIKEK
;
A
#
# COMPACT_ATOMS: atom_id res chain seq x y z
N MET A 1 28.03 28.75 14.78
CA MET A 1 27.78 28.97 13.34
C MET A 1 26.88 27.83 12.93
N ASP A 2 25.57 28.08 12.87
CA ASP A 2 24.65 27.11 12.28
C ASP A 2 24.77 27.30 10.77
N GLU A 3 25.57 26.46 10.10
CA GLU A 3 25.54 26.38 8.65
C GLU A 3 24.10 26.05 8.25
N GLN A 4 23.43 26.99 7.58
CA GLN A 4 22.14 26.72 6.95
C GLN A 4 22.39 25.72 5.82
N ILE A 5 22.24 24.44 6.13
CA ILE A 5 22.21 23.39 5.11
C ILE A 5 21.00 23.71 4.22
N ASN A 6 21.27 24.12 2.98
CA ASN A 6 20.21 24.31 2.00
C ASN A 6 19.74 22.92 1.54
N LEU A 7 18.52 22.57 1.92
CA LEU A 7 17.92 21.29 1.58
C LEU A 7 16.97 21.39 0.40
N GLN A 8 16.61 22.57 -0.10
CA GLN A 8 15.58 22.69 -1.14
C GLN A 8 15.92 21.89 -2.41
N GLY A 9 14.92 21.25 -2.99
CA GLY A 9 15.04 20.46 -4.22
C GLY A 9 15.72 19.09 -4.07
N LEU A 10 16.25 18.76 -2.89
CA LEU A 10 16.79 17.43 -2.60
C LEU A 10 15.69 16.38 -2.47
N ASN A 11 15.95 15.16 -2.92
CA ASN A 11 15.06 14.02 -2.74
C ASN A 11 15.20 13.38 -1.33
N GLY A 12 14.31 12.45 -1.00
CA GLY A 12 14.24 11.86 0.34
C GLY A 12 15.53 11.19 0.83
N LYS A 13 16.31 10.58 -0.07
CA LYS A 13 17.59 9.96 0.25
C LYS A 13 18.69 11.00 0.46
N GLU A 14 18.74 12.03 -0.38
CA GLU A 14 19.70 13.13 -0.26
C GLU A 14 19.48 13.94 1.01
N VAL A 15 18.22 14.22 1.36
CA VAL A 15 17.87 14.86 2.64
C VAL A 15 18.30 14.00 3.82
N TYR A 16 18.14 12.68 3.73
CA TYR A 16 18.58 11.75 4.76
C TYR A 16 20.10 11.80 4.94
N GLU A 17 20.86 11.69 3.86
CA GLU A 17 22.34 11.75 3.87
C GLU A 17 22.85 13.11 4.38
N ALA A 18 22.14 14.20 4.09
CA ALA A 18 22.49 15.55 4.57
C ALA A 18 22.20 15.76 6.07
N LEU A 19 21.17 15.10 6.62
CA LEU A 19 20.70 15.34 7.99
C LEU A 19 21.12 14.28 9.00
N TYR A 20 21.49 13.10 8.54
CA TYR A 20 21.62 11.93 9.38
C TYR A 20 22.68 10.94 8.88
N ASP A 21 23.51 10.47 9.81
CA ASP A 21 24.72 9.68 9.55
C ASP A 21 24.58 8.21 9.98
N LYS A 22 23.40 7.78 10.44
CA LYS A 22 23.14 6.42 10.90
C LYS A 22 22.04 5.74 10.09
N ASN A 23 22.11 4.42 9.97
CA ASN A 23 21.10 3.61 9.29
C ASN A 23 19.69 3.73 9.92
N LEU A 24 18.65 3.75 9.09
CA LEU A 24 17.25 3.72 9.51
C LEU A 24 16.73 2.29 9.74
N ASP A 25 17.48 1.49 10.50
CA ASP A 25 17.25 0.07 10.73
C ASP A 25 16.81 -0.27 12.17
N THR A 26 16.84 0.71 13.08
CA THR A 26 16.34 0.57 14.45
C THR A 26 15.28 1.60 14.79
N LYS A 27 14.37 1.25 15.71
CA LYS A 27 13.34 2.17 16.24
C LYS A 27 13.94 3.51 16.67
N LYS A 28 15.08 3.47 17.37
CA LYS A 28 15.77 4.65 17.89
C LYS A 28 16.23 5.56 16.74
N ASN A 29 16.92 4.99 15.75
CA ASN A 29 17.46 5.77 14.63
C ASN A 29 16.35 6.41 13.79
N VAL A 30 15.25 5.69 13.56
CA VAL A 30 14.09 6.23 12.84
C VAL A 30 13.48 7.41 13.58
N LEU A 31 13.29 7.33 14.90
CA LEU A 31 12.73 8.44 15.69
C LEU A 31 13.65 9.65 15.71
N GLU A 32 14.97 9.43 15.85
CA GLU A 32 15.98 10.51 15.78
C GLU A 32 15.92 11.23 14.42
N TYR A 33 15.80 10.48 13.32
CA TYR A 33 15.68 11.08 11.99
C TYR A 33 14.35 11.82 11.78
N ILE A 34 13.22 11.23 12.20
CA ILE A 34 11.89 11.90 12.15
C ILE A 34 11.96 13.25 12.87
N ASP A 35 12.62 13.33 14.03
CA ASP A 35 12.74 14.58 14.76
C ASP A 35 13.54 15.64 13.98
N LYS A 36 14.61 15.24 13.29
CA LYS A 36 15.41 16.13 12.44
C LYS A 36 14.63 16.70 11.26
N LEU A 37 13.59 16.02 10.75
CA LEU A 37 12.73 16.54 9.69
C LEU A 37 11.99 17.85 10.05
N ARG A 38 12.03 18.30 11.32
CA ARG A 38 11.56 19.64 11.70
C ARG A 38 12.16 20.75 10.84
N VAL A 39 13.41 20.60 10.39
CA VAL A 39 14.13 21.63 9.62
C VAL A 39 13.46 21.92 8.28
N LEU A 40 12.84 20.93 7.64
CA LEU A 40 12.14 21.08 6.37
C LEU A 40 10.89 21.98 6.48
N LYS A 41 10.41 22.23 7.70
CA LYS A 41 9.26 23.12 7.97
C LYS A 41 9.69 24.56 8.26
N LYS A 42 10.99 24.83 8.37
CA LYS A 42 11.55 26.14 8.73
C LYS A 42 12.05 26.89 7.49
N VAL A 43 11.27 26.88 6.43
CA VAL A 43 11.55 27.55 5.15
C VAL A 43 10.36 28.44 4.77
N GLU A 44 10.60 29.46 3.94
CA GLU A 44 9.55 30.40 3.50
C GLU A 44 8.49 29.70 2.64
N GLU A 45 8.92 28.79 1.77
CA GLU A 45 8.04 28.04 0.87
C GLU A 45 8.26 26.53 1.02
N ILE A 46 7.17 25.80 1.22
CA ILE A 46 7.19 24.34 1.36
C ILE A 46 7.19 23.69 -0.02
N ASP A 47 8.25 22.94 -0.29
CA ASP A 47 8.31 22.03 -1.44
C ASP A 47 7.57 20.73 -1.09
N TYR A 48 6.35 20.58 -1.61
CA TYR A 48 5.51 19.42 -1.34
C TYR A 48 6.02 18.14 -2.01
N ASP A 49 6.75 18.24 -3.12
CA ASP A 49 7.30 17.09 -3.83
C ASP A 49 8.50 16.52 -3.06
N GLN A 50 9.36 17.40 -2.55
CA GLN A 50 10.40 17.03 -1.60
C GLN A 50 9.81 16.40 -0.34
N MET A 51 8.77 17.01 0.25
CA MET A 51 8.11 16.47 1.44
C MET A 51 7.56 15.07 1.20
N GLN A 52 6.94 14.82 0.04
CA GLN A 52 6.48 13.50 -0.36
C GLN A 52 7.66 12.53 -0.50
N SER A 53 8.73 12.91 -1.20
CA SER A 53 9.91 12.08 -1.41
C SER A 53 10.58 11.67 -0.08
N VAL A 54 10.71 12.60 0.87
CA VAL A 54 11.23 12.34 2.21
C VAL A 54 10.31 11.39 2.98
N TYR A 55 8.99 11.61 2.91
CA TYR A 55 8.02 10.76 3.58
C TYR A 55 8.08 9.32 3.05
N ASP A 56 8.12 9.14 1.73
CA ASP A 56 8.18 7.84 1.05
C ASP A 56 9.44 7.07 1.46
N PHE A 57 10.60 7.74 1.45
CA PHE A 57 11.88 7.14 1.83
C PHE A 57 11.88 6.63 3.28
N VAL A 58 11.36 7.41 4.22
CA VAL A 58 11.28 6.99 5.64
C VAL A 58 10.24 5.89 5.83
N TYR A 59 9.10 5.99 5.15
CA TYR A 59 8.05 4.99 5.22
C TYR A 59 8.53 3.62 4.72
N GLU A 60 9.25 3.59 3.60
CA GLU A 60 9.86 2.38 3.05
C GLU A 60 10.93 1.81 3.98
N SER A 61 11.77 2.67 4.57
CA SER A 61 12.77 2.26 5.56
C SER A 61 12.12 1.60 6.79
N ILE A 62 11.01 2.17 7.28
CA ILE A 62 10.22 1.58 8.36
C ILE A 62 9.64 0.22 7.94
N ASP A 63 9.09 0.09 6.73
CA ASP A 63 8.48 -1.16 6.27
C ASP A 63 9.50 -2.29 6.10
N LYS A 64 10.73 -1.99 5.69
CA LYS A 64 11.83 -2.97 5.61
C LYS A 64 12.19 -3.59 6.97
N MET A 65 11.84 -2.93 8.08
CA MET A 65 12.15 -3.42 9.44
C MET A 65 11.16 -4.48 9.95
N HIS A 66 10.14 -4.87 9.17
CA HIS A 66 9.04 -5.74 9.61
C HIS A 66 9.49 -7.13 10.11
N GLU A 67 10.65 -7.62 9.67
CA GLU A 67 11.23 -8.90 10.15
C GLU A 67 11.98 -8.74 11.48
N SER A 68 12.50 -7.53 11.74
CA SER A 68 13.35 -7.22 12.90
C SER A 68 12.60 -6.59 14.08
N ILE A 69 11.39 -6.05 13.83
CA ILE A 69 10.64 -5.25 14.79
C ILE A 69 9.16 -5.65 14.80
N LYS A 70 8.54 -5.61 15.99
CA LYS A 70 7.14 -5.97 16.18
C LYS A 70 6.19 -5.05 15.38
N PRO A 71 5.07 -5.57 14.83
CA PRO A 71 4.11 -4.79 14.04
C PRO A 71 3.57 -3.53 14.74
N ASN A 72 3.35 -3.59 16.05
CA ASN A 72 2.89 -2.42 16.83
C ASN A 72 3.91 -1.27 16.81
N THR A 73 5.20 -1.58 16.70
CA THR A 73 6.28 -0.61 16.65
C THR A 73 6.40 -0.02 15.24
N ILE A 74 6.21 -0.82 14.19
CA ILE A 74 6.10 -0.33 12.81
C ILE A 74 4.97 0.70 12.70
N MET A 75 3.79 0.36 13.22
CA MET A 75 2.64 1.25 13.25
C MET A 75 2.90 2.53 14.05
N TYR A 76 3.58 2.41 15.19
CA TYR A 76 3.99 3.55 15.99
C TYR A 76 4.91 4.51 15.21
N LEU A 77 5.96 3.98 14.56
CA LEU A 77 6.90 4.79 13.77
C LEU A 77 6.22 5.51 12.61
N LYS A 78 5.34 4.83 11.87
CA LYS A 78 4.54 5.44 10.79
C LYS A 78 3.66 6.58 11.31
N ASN A 79 3.06 6.41 12.48
CA ASN A 79 2.25 7.46 13.11
C ASN A 79 3.11 8.66 13.55
N GLU A 80 4.32 8.45 14.07
CA GLU A 80 5.23 9.55 14.38
C GLU A 80 5.66 10.32 13.13
N LEU A 81 6.01 9.62 12.04
CA LEU A 81 6.30 10.26 10.75
C LEU A 81 5.10 11.08 10.24
N LYS A 82 3.89 10.50 10.32
CA LYS A 82 2.63 11.15 9.93
C LYS A 82 2.33 12.40 10.76
N LYS A 83 2.55 12.37 12.08
CA LYS A 83 2.40 13.56 12.94
C LYS A 83 3.39 14.65 12.54
N GLN A 84 4.59 14.26 12.14
CA GLN A 84 5.71 15.16 11.99
C GLN A 84 5.66 15.99 10.70
N ILE A 85 5.47 15.33 9.55
CA ILE A 85 5.43 15.97 8.23
C ILE A 85 4.19 15.59 7.41
N GLY A 86 3.31 14.71 7.91
CA GLY A 86 2.15 14.21 7.16
C GLY A 86 1.06 15.24 6.83
N LYS A 87 1.19 16.50 7.26
CA LYS A 87 0.35 17.62 6.78
C LYS A 87 0.79 18.12 5.39
N TYR A 88 2.06 17.92 5.04
CA TYR A 88 2.71 18.46 3.84
C TYR A 88 2.94 17.41 2.76
N VAL A 89 2.22 16.28 2.83
CA VAL A 89 2.35 15.16 1.90
C VAL A 89 0.98 14.79 1.36
N PHE A 90 0.95 14.39 0.10
CA PHE A 90 -0.26 13.98 -0.62
C PHE A 90 -0.64 12.53 -0.26
N ASN A 91 0.34 11.62 -0.23
CA ASN A 91 0.16 10.21 0.12
C ASN A 91 0.75 9.92 1.50
N LYS A 92 -0.10 9.51 2.45
CA LYS A 92 0.28 9.21 3.84
C LYS A 92 0.48 7.71 4.10
N GLU A 93 0.22 6.89 3.10
CA GLU A 93 0.55 5.46 3.09
C GLU A 93 1.26 5.07 1.77
N PRO A 94 2.42 5.70 1.48
CA PRO A 94 3.23 5.39 0.31
C PRO A 94 3.99 4.10 0.57
N GLY A 95 3.34 2.97 0.33
CA GLY A 95 3.95 1.66 0.57
C GLY A 95 3.33 0.52 -0.21
N LYS A 96 2.26 0.75 -0.96
CA LYS A 96 1.83 -0.20 -1.98
C LYS A 96 1.40 0.56 -3.22
N VAL A 97 2.20 0.49 -4.28
CA VAL A 97 1.58 0.33 -5.60
C VAL A 97 0.76 -0.92 -5.44
N ASN A 98 -0.52 -0.73 -5.20
CA ASN A 98 -1.42 -1.82 -5.10
C ASN A 98 -1.90 -2.08 -6.51
N HIS A 99 -1.35 -3.12 -7.14
CA HIS A 99 -1.72 -3.42 -8.52
C HIS A 99 -3.22 -3.70 -8.66
N PHE A 100 -3.88 -4.11 -7.57
CA PHE A 100 -5.33 -4.23 -7.51
C PHE A 100 -6.06 -2.90 -7.75
N ILE A 101 -5.47 -1.75 -7.36
CA ILE A 101 -6.06 -0.42 -7.62
C ILE A 101 -6.08 -0.09 -9.11
N GLU A 102 -5.09 -0.55 -9.88
CA GLU A 102 -5.10 -0.32 -11.33
C GLU A 102 -6.25 -1.11 -11.98
N PHE A 103 -6.40 -2.39 -11.65
CA PHE A 103 -7.56 -3.17 -12.08
C PHE A 103 -8.89 -2.61 -11.56
N PHE A 104 -8.91 -2.04 -10.36
CA PHE A 104 -10.09 -1.37 -9.82
C PHE A 104 -10.46 -0.13 -10.63
N LYS A 105 -9.49 0.69 -11.05
CA LYS A 105 -9.76 1.86 -11.92
C LYS A 105 -10.32 1.45 -13.27
N GLU A 106 -9.87 0.32 -13.81
CA GLU A 106 -10.35 -0.25 -15.08
C GLU A 106 -11.75 -0.85 -14.97
N ALA A 107 -12.04 -1.53 -13.86
CA ALA A 107 -13.36 -2.11 -13.59
C ALA A 107 -14.47 -1.05 -13.43
N TYR A 108 -14.13 0.22 -13.20
CA TYR A 108 -15.06 1.34 -13.02
C TYR A 108 -14.70 2.51 -13.95
N PRO A 109 -15.25 2.55 -15.18
CA PRO A 109 -14.96 3.61 -16.14
C PRO A 109 -15.46 4.99 -15.65
N PRO A 110 -14.91 6.11 -16.14
CA PRO A 110 -15.15 7.45 -15.59
C PRO A 110 -16.62 7.85 -15.40
N ASN A 111 -17.49 7.39 -16.29
CA ASN A 111 -18.93 7.65 -16.29
C ASN A 111 -19.72 6.85 -15.24
N GLU A 112 -19.13 5.83 -14.62
CA GLU A 112 -19.77 4.95 -13.64
C GLU A 112 -19.22 5.13 -12.21
N ARG A 113 -18.24 6.02 -12.04
CA ARG A 113 -17.58 6.29 -10.75
C ARG A 113 -18.49 7.05 -9.80
N ARG A 114 -18.73 6.47 -8.63
CA ARG A 114 -19.48 7.08 -7.52
C ARG A 114 -18.52 7.55 -6.42
N LYS A 115 -19.04 8.25 -5.41
CA LYS A 115 -18.23 8.86 -4.33
C LYS A 115 -17.35 7.86 -3.58
N ASP A 116 -17.85 6.64 -3.42
CA ASP A 116 -17.17 5.50 -2.81
C ASP A 116 -15.95 5.03 -3.62
N PHE A 117 -15.95 5.19 -4.95
CA PHE A 117 -14.77 4.93 -5.79
C PHE A 117 -13.60 5.84 -5.38
N THR A 118 -13.85 7.14 -5.23
CA THR A 118 -12.82 8.11 -4.80
C THR A 118 -12.29 7.79 -3.40
N TRP A 119 -13.15 7.27 -2.51
CA TRP A 119 -12.72 6.84 -1.18
C TRP A 119 -11.76 5.66 -1.21
N VAL A 120 -11.97 4.71 -2.13
CA VAL A 120 -11.08 3.57 -2.34
C VAL A 120 -9.73 3.99 -2.92
N LEU A 121 -9.72 4.98 -3.82
CA LEU A 121 -8.46 5.53 -4.34
C LEU A 121 -7.63 6.24 -3.27
N MET A 122 -8.28 6.90 -2.31
CA MET A 122 -7.60 7.54 -1.18
C MET A 122 -7.14 6.52 -0.11
N ASP A 123 -7.87 5.42 0.06
CA ASP A 123 -7.59 4.38 1.05
C ASP A 123 -8.23 3.06 0.61
N ILE A 124 -7.41 2.10 0.14
CA ILE A 124 -7.93 0.81 -0.34
C ILE A 124 -8.62 0.00 0.76
N ASN A 125 -8.36 0.26 2.04
CA ASN A 125 -9.05 -0.47 3.10
C ASN A 125 -10.55 -0.18 3.11
N LYS A 126 -11.00 0.92 2.49
CA LYS A 126 -12.40 1.29 2.30
C LYS A 126 -13.11 0.51 1.20
N ILE A 127 -12.40 -0.32 0.44
CA ILE A 127 -13.02 -1.14 -0.61
C ILE A 127 -14.03 -2.14 -0.03
N SER A 128 -15.22 -2.17 -0.64
CA SER A 128 -16.32 -3.06 -0.27
C SER A 128 -16.13 -4.46 -0.88
N ASP A 129 -16.85 -5.46 -0.36
CA ASP A 129 -16.81 -6.82 -0.95
C ASP A 129 -17.30 -6.83 -2.39
N GLU A 130 -18.32 -6.05 -2.71
CA GLU A 130 -18.87 -5.92 -4.06
C GLU A 130 -17.84 -5.31 -5.03
N GLN A 131 -17.11 -4.29 -4.57
CA GLN A 131 -16.03 -3.67 -5.34
C GLN A 131 -14.86 -4.62 -5.59
N ILE A 132 -14.47 -5.42 -4.57
CA ILE A 132 -13.48 -6.48 -4.75
C ILE A 132 -13.97 -7.48 -5.79
N LEU A 133 -15.20 -7.99 -5.66
CA LEU A 133 -15.76 -8.99 -6.58
C LEU A 133 -15.86 -8.48 -8.01
N THR A 134 -16.30 -7.24 -8.21
CA THR A 134 -16.40 -6.60 -9.54
C THR A 134 -15.03 -6.50 -10.19
N THR A 135 -14.02 -6.11 -9.42
CA THR A 135 -12.63 -6.03 -9.89
C THR A 135 -12.08 -7.42 -10.24
N LEU A 136 -12.31 -8.43 -9.40
CA LEU A 136 -11.90 -9.81 -9.68
C LEU A 136 -12.58 -10.39 -10.94
N LYS A 137 -13.86 -10.06 -11.17
CA LYS A 137 -14.59 -10.42 -12.41
C LYS A 137 -13.94 -9.79 -13.64
N CYS A 138 -13.55 -8.51 -13.55
CA CYS A 138 -12.82 -7.79 -14.60
C CYS A 138 -11.46 -8.45 -14.89
N ILE A 139 -10.66 -8.73 -13.86
CA ILE A 139 -9.36 -9.42 -14.01
C ILE A 139 -9.55 -10.79 -14.66
N ASN A 140 -10.50 -11.59 -14.18
CA ASN A 140 -10.80 -12.90 -14.76
C ASN A 140 -11.18 -12.81 -16.24
N PHE A 141 -11.92 -11.77 -16.64
CA PHE A 141 -12.22 -11.50 -18.04
C PHE A 141 -10.95 -11.24 -18.87
N TYR A 142 -9.99 -10.46 -18.36
CA TYR A 142 -8.71 -10.28 -19.04
C TYR A 142 -7.90 -11.58 -19.16
N MET A 143 -7.90 -12.42 -18.12
CA MET A 143 -7.24 -13.74 -18.18
C MET A 143 -7.88 -14.63 -19.26
N LEU A 144 -9.22 -14.60 -19.38
CA LEU A 144 -9.94 -15.30 -20.46
C LEU A 144 -9.61 -14.76 -21.86
N LYS A 145 -9.12 -13.52 -21.97
CA LYS A 145 -8.64 -12.91 -23.21
C LYS A 145 -7.15 -13.15 -23.47
N GLY A 146 -6.47 -13.90 -22.61
CA GLY A 146 -5.05 -14.27 -22.76
C GLY A 146 -4.07 -13.30 -22.10
N ALA A 147 -4.53 -12.41 -21.23
CA ALA A 147 -3.62 -11.65 -20.37
C ALA A 147 -3.03 -12.55 -19.27
N HIS A 148 -1.86 -12.19 -18.75
CA HIS A 148 -1.16 -12.88 -17.68
C HIS A 148 -0.79 -11.90 -16.57
N LEU A 149 -0.71 -12.39 -15.33
CA LEU A 149 -0.38 -11.58 -14.17
C LEU A 149 1.10 -11.68 -13.85
N LYS A 150 1.72 -10.55 -13.52
CA LYS A 150 3.05 -10.51 -12.91
C LYS A 150 2.98 -10.92 -11.43
N GLU A 151 4.12 -11.30 -10.87
CA GLU A 151 4.17 -11.84 -9.50
C GLU A 151 3.79 -10.83 -8.40
N ASP A 152 4.07 -9.55 -8.61
CA ASP A 152 3.58 -8.43 -7.78
C ASP A 152 2.06 -8.28 -7.87
N GLU A 153 1.50 -8.33 -9.07
CA GLU A 153 0.05 -8.28 -9.32
C GLU A 153 -0.66 -9.46 -8.64
N LYS A 154 -0.13 -10.68 -8.79
CA LYS A 154 -0.67 -11.88 -8.13
C LYS A 154 -0.71 -11.73 -6.62
N LYS A 155 0.34 -11.17 -6.00
CA LYS A 155 0.40 -10.97 -4.55
C LYS A 155 -0.70 -10.03 -4.05
N ASP A 156 -0.92 -8.92 -4.74
CA ASP A 156 -1.96 -7.95 -4.35
C ASP A 156 -3.37 -8.46 -4.61
N ILE A 157 -3.61 -9.16 -5.72
CA ILE A 157 -4.91 -9.79 -6.01
C ILE A 157 -5.21 -10.88 -4.98
N LEU A 158 -4.22 -11.74 -4.68
CA LEU A 158 -4.37 -12.82 -3.70
C LEU A 158 -4.69 -12.27 -2.30
N ARG A 159 -4.17 -11.09 -1.95
CA ARG A 159 -4.50 -10.42 -0.70
C ARG A 159 -5.99 -10.09 -0.57
N GLU A 160 -6.60 -9.54 -1.62
CA GLU A 160 -8.03 -9.23 -1.62
C GLU A 160 -8.90 -10.50 -1.72
N VAL A 161 -8.44 -11.53 -2.44
CA VAL A 161 -9.09 -12.86 -2.41
C VAL A 161 -9.09 -13.44 -0.99
N LYS A 162 -7.96 -13.40 -0.29
CA LYS A 162 -7.84 -13.82 1.13
C LYS A 162 -8.80 -13.01 2.01
N ARG A 163 -8.95 -11.70 1.76
CA ARG A 163 -9.89 -10.83 2.48
C ARG A 163 -11.34 -11.29 2.34
N LEU A 164 -11.78 -11.66 1.13
CA LEU A 164 -13.13 -12.19 0.89
C LEU A 164 -13.35 -13.54 1.58
N VAL A 165 -12.39 -14.46 1.47
CA VAL A 165 -12.50 -15.79 2.09
C VAL A 165 -12.57 -15.69 3.62
N ARG A 166 -11.78 -14.81 4.23
CA ARG A 166 -11.78 -14.58 5.69
C ARG A 166 -13.13 -14.09 6.22
N ARG A 167 -13.89 -13.35 5.41
CA ARG A 167 -15.21 -12.80 5.80
C ARG A 167 -16.33 -13.87 5.82
N LYS A 168 -16.05 -15.10 5.37
CA LYS A 168 -16.96 -16.27 5.43
C LYS A 168 -18.34 -16.05 4.80
N ASN A 169 -18.48 -15.10 3.88
CA ASN A 169 -19.72 -14.91 3.11
C ASN A 169 -19.82 -15.96 2.00
N LEU A 170 -20.81 -16.86 2.11
CA LEU A 170 -20.98 -17.99 1.19
C LEU A 170 -21.18 -17.55 -0.27
N HIS A 171 -21.94 -16.47 -0.50
CA HIS A 171 -22.18 -15.93 -1.83
C HIS A 171 -20.87 -15.45 -2.44
N ASN A 172 -20.11 -14.63 -1.71
CA ASN A 172 -18.83 -14.11 -2.18
C ASN A 172 -17.82 -15.23 -2.45
N ILE A 173 -17.79 -16.26 -1.61
CA ILE A 173 -16.89 -17.41 -1.81
C ILE A 173 -17.25 -18.20 -3.07
N ASN A 174 -18.53 -18.41 -3.33
CA ASN A 174 -18.99 -19.09 -4.54
C ASN A 174 -18.67 -18.26 -5.80
N ASP A 175 -18.85 -16.94 -5.72
CA ASP A 175 -18.46 -16.02 -6.79
C ASP A 175 -16.96 -16.14 -7.07
N VAL A 176 -16.09 -16.09 -6.07
CA VAL A 176 -14.64 -16.23 -6.27
C VAL A 176 -14.26 -17.62 -6.82
N ARG A 177 -14.92 -18.70 -6.37
CA ARG A 177 -14.70 -20.05 -6.92
C ARG A 177 -15.02 -20.15 -8.40
N SER A 178 -16.01 -19.39 -8.87
CA SER A 178 -16.42 -19.39 -10.29
C SER A 178 -15.40 -18.74 -11.22
N LEU A 179 -14.47 -17.94 -10.70
CA LEU A 179 -13.42 -17.24 -11.45
C LEU A 179 -12.26 -18.18 -11.82
N LYS A 180 -12.54 -19.19 -12.65
CA LYS A 180 -11.61 -20.28 -12.94
C LYS A 180 -10.28 -19.78 -13.54
N ALA A 181 -10.32 -18.90 -14.54
CA ALA A 181 -9.12 -18.41 -15.21
C ALA A 181 -8.21 -17.65 -14.23
N LEU A 182 -8.80 -16.81 -13.37
CA LEU A 182 -8.05 -16.13 -12.31
C LEU A 182 -7.47 -17.12 -11.29
N ASN A 183 -8.25 -18.10 -10.83
CA ASN A 183 -7.78 -19.10 -9.87
C ASN A 183 -6.67 -20.01 -10.44
N ASP A 184 -6.67 -20.23 -11.75
CA ASP A 184 -5.61 -20.97 -12.46
C ASP A 184 -4.34 -20.12 -12.56
N GLU A 185 -4.44 -18.85 -12.96
CA GLU A 185 -3.31 -17.91 -13.04
C GLU A 185 -2.66 -17.63 -11.66
N LEU A 186 -3.47 -17.53 -10.60
CA LEU A 186 -3.00 -17.39 -9.23
C LEU A 186 -2.43 -18.69 -8.65
N GLY A 187 -2.62 -19.84 -9.32
CA GLY A 187 -2.18 -21.14 -8.80
C GLY A 187 -2.91 -21.55 -7.51
N ILE A 188 -4.19 -21.18 -7.36
CA ILE A 188 -4.96 -21.44 -6.12
C ILE A 188 -6.24 -22.25 -6.34
N LYS A 189 -6.74 -22.84 -5.25
CA LYS A 189 -8.06 -23.45 -5.14
C LYS A 189 -8.69 -23.16 -3.77
N ILE A 190 -9.97 -22.77 -3.75
CA ILE A 190 -10.71 -22.55 -2.51
C ILE A 190 -11.48 -23.81 -2.12
N VAL A 191 -11.05 -24.47 -1.04
CA VAL A 191 -11.67 -25.70 -0.53
C VAL A 191 -12.47 -25.44 0.75
N SER A 192 -13.47 -26.28 1.00
CA SER A 192 -14.16 -26.32 2.30
C SER A 192 -13.52 -27.41 3.15
N LYS A 193 -13.10 -27.06 4.38
CA LYS A 193 -12.57 -28.01 5.37
C LYS A 193 -13.11 -27.60 6.75
N ASN A 194 -13.74 -28.53 7.47
CA ASN A 194 -14.23 -28.32 8.83
C ASN A 194 -15.13 -27.06 8.99
N ASN A 195 -16.10 -26.86 8.10
CA ASN A 195 -16.94 -25.65 8.03
C ASN A 195 -16.19 -24.32 7.80
N GLU A 196 -14.93 -24.37 7.35
CA GLU A 196 -14.15 -23.20 6.98
C GLU A 196 -13.70 -23.25 5.53
N PHE A 197 -13.55 -22.08 4.92
CA PHE A 197 -13.04 -21.94 3.57
C PHE A 197 -11.55 -21.60 3.61
N ILE A 198 -10.75 -22.39 2.91
CA ILE A 198 -9.29 -22.27 2.91
C ILE A 198 -8.79 -22.17 1.48
N ILE A 199 -7.85 -21.27 1.24
CA ILE A 199 -7.11 -21.17 -0.03
C ILE A 199 -5.95 -22.17 0.03
N LYS A 200 -5.88 -23.05 -0.95
CA LYS A 200 -4.75 -23.97 -1.18
C LYS A 200 -4.02 -23.56 -2.44
N GLU A 201 -2.69 -23.63 -2.41
CA GLU A 201 -1.86 -23.57 -3.61
C GLU A 201 -2.00 -24.89 -4.38
N LYS A 202 -1.95 -24.82 -5.71
CA LYS A 202 -2.05 -25.96 -6.63
C LYS A 202 -0.70 -26.63 -6.85
#